data_AF-A0AAD7IW21-F1
#
_entry.id   AF-A0AAD7IW21-F1
#
_cell.length_a   1.000
_cell.length_b   1.000
_cell.length_c   1.000
_cell.angle_alpha   90.00
_cell.angle_beta   90.00
_cell.angle_gamma   90.00
#
_symmetry.space_group_name_H-M   'P 1'
#
loop_
_entity.id
_entity.type
_entity.pdbx_description
1 polymer ?
#
loop_
_entity_poly.entity_id
_entity_poly.type
_entity_poly.pdbx_seq_one_letter_code
_entity_poly.pdbx_strand_id
1 'polypeptide(L)'
;MGEVINVVVAFAVIVFLFRWLTTSNVSSSERSAADTLGFRPKPVSQDMIDTISNMFPDIPPDNIRYDLLRTGSVELSSNKILERGFLDPPPPAYFTLYPREANAEQAARPAQAGAATSTAVKAPKKSLIDRYNLQDRVVQPGPLISEEEVGGKAVWEDSSEKREASLKERKAQMILAARQRMLAQQQKNSSS
;
A
#
# COMPACT_ATOMS: atom_id res chain seq x y z
N MET A 1 -45.76 54.75 12.62
CA MET A 1 -44.60 54.16 13.31
C MET A 1 -44.74 52.66 13.51
N GLY A 2 -45.85 52.15 14.08
CA GLY A 2 -46.04 50.71 14.34
C GLY A 2 -46.05 49.80 13.10
N GLU A 3 -46.61 50.28 11.98
CA GLU A 3 -46.69 49.49 10.74
C GLU A 3 -45.32 49.25 10.10
N VAL A 4 -44.44 50.26 10.13
CA VAL A 4 -43.05 50.15 9.64
C VAL A 4 -42.26 49.13 10.48
N ILE A 5 -42.51 49.06 11.79
CA ILE A 5 -41.87 48.11 12.70
C ILE A 5 -42.31 46.68 12.37
N ASN A 6 -43.61 46.45 12.14
CA ASN A 6 -44.12 45.13 11.77
C ASN A 6 -43.56 44.64 10.42
N VAL A 7 -43.42 45.52 9.43
CA VAL A 7 -42.84 45.18 8.12
C VAL A 7 -41.36 44.78 8.26
N VAL A 8 -40.58 45.50 9.07
CA VAL A 8 -39.16 45.17 9.31
C VAL A 8 -39.02 43.83 10.05
N VAL A 9 -39.88 43.56 11.04
CA VAL A 9 -39.87 42.30 11.78
C VAL A 9 -40.26 41.13 10.86
N ALA A 10 -41.29 41.29 10.04
CA ALA A 10 -41.69 40.26 9.08
C ALA A 10 -40.57 39.95 8.06
N PHE A 11 -39.89 40.98 7.56
CA PHE A 11 -38.76 40.82 6.65
C PHE A 11 -37.57 40.11 7.30
N ALA A 12 -37.27 40.43 8.56
CA ALA A 12 -36.22 39.76 9.32
C ALA A 12 -36.53 38.27 9.54
N VAL A 13 -37.78 37.93 9.85
CA VAL A 13 -38.22 36.53 10.00
C VAL A 13 -38.13 35.77 8.67
N ILE A 14 -38.53 36.39 7.56
CA ILE A 14 -38.40 35.79 6.23
C ILE A 14 -36.94 35.56 5.88
N VAL A 15 -36.05 36.54 6.10
CA VAL A 15 -34.61 36.39 5.85
C VAL A 15 -34.01 35.33 6.76
N PHE A 16 -34.44 35.23 8.01
CA PHE A 16 -33.98 34.20 8.94
C PHE A 16 -34.44 32.80 8.51
N LEU A 17 -35.70 32.66 8.09
CA LEU A 17 -36.23 31.42 7.52
C LEU A 17 -35.51 31.06 6.23
N PHE A 18 -35.28 32.02 5.33
CA PHE A 18 -34.56 31.80 4.08
C PHE A 18 -33.11 31.41 4.36
N ARG A 19 -32.42 32.11 5.27
CA ARG A 19 -31.06 31.77 5.72
C ARG A 19 -31.01 30.37 6.33
N TRP A 20 -31.99 29.99 7.14
CA TRP A 20 -32.08 28.68 7.78
C TRP A 20 -32.39 27.57 6.76
N LEU A 21 -33.30 27.81 5.81
CA LEU A 21 -33.65 26.90 4.72
C LEU A 21 -32.51 26.75 3.68
N THR A 22 -31.76 27.81 3.39
CA THR A 22 -30.60 27.76 2.48
C THR A 22 -29.33 27.28 3.17
N THR A 23 -29.26 27.37 4.51
CA THR A 23 -28.22 26.71 5.33
C THR A 23 -28.67 25.27 5.63
N SER A 24 -29.09 24.55 4.58
CA SER A 24 -29.13 23.10 4.66
C SER A 24 -27.68 22.63 4.75
N ASN A 25 -27.41 21.97 5.87
CA ASN A 25 -26.13 21.63 6.42
C ASN A 25 -25.42 20.59 5.52
N VAL A 26 -24.86 20.98 4.37
CA VAL A 26 -23.81 20.17 3.72
C VAL A 26 -22.58 20.31 4.59
N SER A 27 -22.45 19.35 5.49
CA SER A 27 -21.39 19.18 6.47
C SER A 27 -20.05 19.59 5.86
N SER A 28 -19.47 20.68 6.34
CA SER A 28 -18.15 21.17 5.94
C SER A 28 -17.07 20.07 6.05
N SER A 29 -17.27 19.11 6.95
CA SER A 29 -16.48 17.88 7.08
C SER A 29 -16.49 16.99 5.82
N GLU A 30 -17.62 16.84 5.14
CA GLU A 30 -17.70 16.03 3.91
C GLU A 30 -16.97 16.70 2.72
N ARG A 31 -17.00 18.03 2.65
CA ARG A 31 -16.22 18.76 1.63
C ARG A 31 -14.72 18.62 1.86
N SER A 32 -14.29 18.70 3.12
CA SER A 32 -12.88 18.48 3.49
C SER A 32 -12.43 17.05 3.22
N ALA A 33 -13.27 16.06 3.52
CA ALA A 33 -12.98 14.66 3.24
C ALA A 33 -12.92 14.36 1.73
N ALA A 34 -13.79 14.97 0.93
CA ALA A 34 -13.77 14.81 -0.53
C ALA A 34 -12.53 15.43 -1.19
N ASP A 35 -12.05 16.57 -0.68
CA ASP A 35 -10.86 17.26 -1.20
C ASP A 35 -9.57 16.48 -0.89
N THR A 36 -9.46 15.94 0.32
CA THR A 36 -8.31 15.13 0.74
C THR A 36 -8.25 13.75 0.08
N LEU A 37 -9.39 13.10 -0.17
CA LEU A 37 -9.47 11.77 -0.79
C LEU A 37 -9.56 11.81 -2.32
N GLY A 38 -9.89 12.96 -2.92
CA GLY A 38 -10.06 13.12 -4.37
C GLY A 38 -11.34 12.50 -4.94
N PHE A 39 -12.26 12.03 -4.09
CA PHE A 39 -13.58 11.53 -4.47
C PHE A 39 -14.57 11.81 -3.34
N ARG A 40 -15.87 11.83 -3.67
CA ARG A 40 -16.92 12.02 -2.65
C ARG A 40 -17.07 10.72 -1.84
N PRO A 41 -16.71 10.70 -0.55
CA PRO A 41 -16.85 9.50 0.27
C PRO A 41 -18.34 9.15 0.44
N LYS A 42 -18.66 7.87 0.30
CA LYS A 42 -19.99 7.33 0.63
C LYS A 42 -20.08 7.02 2.12
N PRO A 43 -21.27 7.05 2.72
CA PRO A 43 -21.43 6.69 4.13
C PRO A 43 -21.06 5.23 4.33
N VAL A 44 -20.12 4.96 5.23
CA VAL A 44 -19.66 3.61 5.58
C VAL A 44 -19.99 3.36 7.04
N SER A 45 -20.70 2.26 7.33
CA SER A 45 -20.94 1.80 8.70
C SER A 45 -19.88 0.77 9.12
N GLN A 46 -19.68 0.62 10.42
CA GLN A 46 -18.76 -0.38 10.97
C GLN A 46 -19.21 -1.81 10.62
N ASP A 47 -20.53 -2.05 10.63
CA ASP A 47 -21.14 -3.34 10.30
C ASP A 47 -20.80 -3.82 8.86
N MET A 48 -20.70 -2.89 7.91
CA MET A 48 -20.25 -3.19 6.54
C MET A 48 -18.79 -3.67 6.51
N ILE A 49 -17.94 -3.05 7.32
CA ILE A 49 -16.51 -3.41 7.41
C ILE A 49 -16.39 -4.79 8.08
N ASP A 50 -17.10 -5.01 9.18
CA ASP A 50 -17.06 -6.27 9.93
C ASP A 50 -17.58 -7.44 9.08
N THR A 51 -18.64 -7.23 8.29
CA THR A 51 -19.16 -8.22 7.34
C THR A 51 -18.10 -8.67 6.33
N ILE A 52 -17.41 -7.72 5.70
CA ILE A 52 -16.33 -8.03 4.74
C ILE A 52 -15.13 -8.64 5.44
N SER A 53 -14.76 -8.14 6.62
CA SER A 53 -13.65 -8.67 7.41
C SER A 53 -13.87 -10.12 7.84
N ASN A 54 -15.12 -10.51 8.14
CA ASN A 54 -15.47 -11.89 8.46
C ASN A 54 -15.42 -12.82 7.23
N MET A 55 -15.78 -12.32 6.05
CA MET A 55 -15.69 -13.08 4.79
C MET A 55 -14.25 -13.21 4.28
N PHE A 56 -13.44 -12.16 4.47
CA PHE A 56 -12.09 -12.04 3.94
C PHE A 56 -11.10 -11.60 5.03
N PRO A 57 -10.72 -12.50 5.96
CA PRO A 57 -9.84 -12.17 7.07
C PRO A 57 -8.40 -11.81 6.64
N ASP A 58 -8.01 -12.18 5.42
CA ASP A 58 -6.70 -11.83 4.85
C ASP A 58 -6.61 -10.38 4.37
N ILE A 59 -7.74 -9.68 4.23
CA ILE A 59 -7.79 -8.31 3.72
C ILE A 59 -7.80 -7.33 4.90
N PRO A 60 -6.89 -6.34 4.94
CA PRO A 60 -6.83 -5.40 6.05
C PRO A 60 -8.08 -4.48 6.08
N PRO A 61 -8.58 -4.15 7.29
CA PRO A 61 -9.81 -3.37 7.46
C PRO A 61 -9.71 -1.96 6.89
N ASP A 62 -8.50 -1.38 6.87
CA ASP A 62 -8.25 -0.07 6.27
C ASP A 62 -8.52 -0.06 4.77
N ASN A 63 -8.14 -1.13 4.06
CA ASN A 63 -8.37 -1.24 2.61
C ASN A 63 -9.86 -1.47 2.32
N ILE A 64 -10.53 -2.26 3.17
CA ILE A 64 -11.97 -2.50 3.10
C ILE A 64 -12.72 -1.17 3.24
N ARG A 65 -12.44 -0.39 4.28
CA ARG A 65 -13.08 0.91 4.48
C ARG A 65 -12.78 1.86 3.32
N TYR A 66 -11.54 1.91 2.82
CA TYR A 66 -11.19 2.74 1.69
C TYR A 66 -11.98 2.39 0.42
N ASP A 67 -12.15 1.09 0.13
CA ASP A 67 -12.95 0.65 -1.01
C ASP A 67 -14.44 0.94 -0.80
N LEU A 68 -14.97 0.70 0.40
CA LEU A 68 -16.35 1.03 0.77
C LEU A 68 -16.64 2.53 0.67
N LEU A 69 -15.68 3.42 0.99
CA LEU A 69 -15.87 4.86 0.80
C LEU A 69 -16.08 5.22 -0.68
N ARG A 70 -15.58 4.39 -1.60
CA ARG A 70 -15.70 4.60 -3.05
C ARG A 70 -16.92 3.89 -3.64
N THR A 71 -17.17 2.63 -3.26
CA THR A 71 -18.26 1.80 -3.78
C THR A 71 -19.58 2.04 -3.03
N GLY A 72 -19.53 2.13 -1.70
CA GLY A 72 -20.67 2.27 -0.79
C GLY A 72 -21.55 1.04 -0.68
N SER A 73 -21.09 -0.13 -1.13
CA SER A 73 -21.82 -1.38 -1.10
C SER A 73 -20.88 -2.53 -0.80
N VAL A 74 -21.32 -3.40 0.11
CA VAL A 74 -20.58 -4.58 0.55
C VAL A 74 -20.45 -5.58 -0.57
N GLU A 75 -21.49 -5.72 -1.39
CA GLU A 75 -21.57 -6.63 -2.51
C GLU A 75 -20.56 -6.26 -3.60
N LEU A 76 -20.47 -4.97 -3.95
CA LEU A 76 -19.51 -4.48 -4.95
C LEU A 76 -18.06 -4.67 -4.48
N SER A 77 -17.79 -4.35 -3.21
CA SER A 77 -16.45 -4.53 -2.64
C SER A 77 -16.08 -6.01 -2.53
N SER A 78 -17.02 -6.87 -2.13
CA SER A 78 -16.82 -8.33 -2.08
C SER A 78 -16.58 -8.92 -3.47
N ASN A 79 -17.36 -8.52 -4.46
CA ASN A 79 -17.17 -8.96 -5.84
C ASN A 79 -15.78 -8.53 -6.38
N LYS A 80 -15.36 -7.29 -6.11
CA LYS A 80 -14.03 -6.80 -6.47
C LYS A 80 -12.90 -7.59 -5.80
N ILE A 81 -13.08 -8.00 -4.54
CA ILE A 81 -12.15 -8.88 -3.82
C ILE A 81 -12.09 -10.26 -4.50
N LEU A 82 -13.23 -10.83 -4.89
CA LEU A 82 -13.27 -12.13 -5.56
C LEU A 82 -12.63 -12.09 -6.95
N GLU A 83 -12.82 -11.01 -7.71
CA GLU A 83 -12.24 -10.85 -9.05
C GLU A 83 -10.73 -10.60 -9.02
N ARG A 84 -10.26 -9.76 -8.10
CA ARG A 84 -8.86 -9.31 -8.06
C ARG A 84 -7.99 -10.03 -7.04
N GLY A 85 -8.61 -10.61 -6.00
CA GLY A 85 -7.93 -11.20 -4.84
C GLY A 85 -7.35 -10.18 -3.87
N PHE A 86 -7.45 -8.88 -4.13
CA PHE A 86 -6.94 -7.81 -3.27
C PHE A 86 -7.70 -6.48 -3.48
N LEU A 87 -7.61 -5.61 -2.47
CA LEU A 87 -8.12 -4.23 -2.54
C LEU A 87 -6.99 -3.22 -2.71
N ASP A 88 -7.32 -2.08 -3.34
CA ASP A 88 -6.38 -0.99 -3.54
C ASP A 88 -5.91 -0.42 -2.19
N PRO A 89 -4.60 -0.24 -1.97
CA PRO A 89 -4.10 0.30 -0.73
C PRO A 89 -4.52 1.78 -0.57
N PRO A 90 -4.95 2.20 0.62
CA PRO A 90 -5.34 3.58 0.86
C PRO A 90 -4.14 4.53 0.70
N PRO A 91 -4.34 5.70 0.07
CA PRO A 91 -3.29 6.71 -0.08
C PRO A 91 -2.92 7.33 1.28
N PRO A 92 -1.74 7.96 1.42
CA PRO A 92 -1.31 8.59 2.68
C PRO A 92 -2.31 9.61 3.24
N ALA A 93 -3.02 10.34 2.37
CA ALA A 93 -4.04 11.30 2.75
C ALA A 93 -5.21 10.68 3.53
N TYR A 94 -5.53 9.41 3.29
CA TYR A 94 -6.59 8.70 4.00
C TYR A 94 -6.33 8.62 5.52
N PHE A 95 -5.08 8.40 5.90
CA PHE A 95 -4.69 8.28 7.31
C PHE A 95 -4.76 9.62 8.07
N THR A 96 -4.93 10.75 7.37
CA THR A 96 -5.18 12.05 8.00
C THR A 96 -6.61 12.17 8.51
N LEU A 97 -7.57 11.59 7.79
CA LEU A 97 -8.98 11.56 8.18
C LEU A 97 -9.28 10.43 9.16
N TYR A 98 -8.58 9.30 8.98
CA TYR A 98 -8.77 8.12 9.78
C TYR A 98 -7.43 7.61 10.31
N PRO A 99 -7.02 8.08 11.50
CA PRO A 99 -5.82 7.61 12.16
C PRO A 99 -5.90 6.10 12.38
N ARG A 100 -4.83 5.38 12.02
CA ARG A 100 -4.69 3.99 12.41
C ARG A 100 -4.45 3.97 13.91
N GLU A 101 -5.35 3.36 14.66
CA GLU A 101 -5.06 3.03 16.06
C GLU A 101 -3.83 2.14 16.07
N ALA A 102 -2.79 2.54 16.80
CA ALA A 102 -1.53 1.84 16.87
C ALA A 102 -1.73 0.49 17.60
N ASN A 103 -2.32 -0.48 16.91
CA ASN A 103 -2.41 -1.84 17.35
C ASN A 103 -2.23 -2.78 16.14
N ALA A 104 -1.22 -3.65 16.26
CA ALA A 104 -0.90 -4.80 15.42
C ALA A 104 -0.49 -4.55 13.94
N GLU A 105 0.82 -4.51 13.76
CA GLU A 105 1.56 -5.42 12.87
C GLU A 105 0.71 -6.44 12.09
N GLN A 106 0.38 -6.19 10.82
CA GLN A 106 0.21 -7.25 9.82
C GLN A 106 0.26 -6.70 8.39
N ALA A 107 1.17 -7.27 7.61
CA ALA A 107 1.25 -7.28 6.16
C ALA A 107 1.36 -5.92 5.42
N ALA A 108 2.35 -5.10 5.79
CA ALA A 108 2.95 -4.19 4.82
C ALA A 108 3.79 -5.02 3.81
N ARG A 109 3.16 -5.41 2.69
CA ARG A 109 3.89 -5.88 1.50
C ARG A 109 4.76 -4.71 1.03
N PRO A 110 6.09 -4.84 0.89
CA PRO A 110 6.92 -3.73 0.46
C PRO A 110 6.64 -3.43 -1.01
N ALA A 111 5.88 -2.37 -1.27
CA ALA A 111 5.86 -1.72 -2.56
C ALA A 111 7.23 -1.03 -2.74
N GLN A 112 7.99 -1.48 -3.72
CA GLN A 112 9.17 -0.78 -4.23
C GLN A 112 8.73 0.61 -4.71
N ALA A 113 9.07 1.63 -3.93
CA ALA A 113 9.04 3.02 -4.37
C ALA A 113 10.29 3.72 -3.87
N GLY A 114 11.07 4.23 -4.84
CA GLY A 114 11.86 5.46 -4.78
C GLY A 114 12.81 5.68 -3.60
N ALA A 115 14.10 5.70 -3.92
CA ALA A 115 15.19 6.25 -3.14
C ALA A 115 14.82 7.42 -2.21
N ALA A 116 14.91 7.17 -0.90
CA ALA A 116 15.13 8.20 0.10
C ALA A 116 16.40 7.83 0.87
N THR A 117 17.44 8.64 0.70
CA THR A 117 18.66 8.62 1.51
C THR A 117 18.32 9.03 2.93
N SER A 118 18.00 8.06 3.79
CA SER A 118 18.05 8.24 5.24
C SER A 118 19.32 7.59 5.78
N THR A 119 20.20 8.42 6.33
CA THR A 119 21.36 8.04 7.13
C THR A 119 20.87 7.44 8.45
N ALA A 120 20.37 6.21 8.39
CA ALA A 120 20.16 5.39 9.57
C ALA A 120 21.46 4.63 9.87
N VAL A 121 21.93 4.76 11.12
CA VAL A 121 23.09 4.07 11.68
C VAL A 121 22.95 2.57 11.37
N LYS A 122 23.75 2.09 10.41
CA LYS A 122 23.68 0.71 9.94
C LYS A 122 24.22 -0.21 11.04
N ALA A 123 23.32 -0.95 11.68
CA ALA A 123 23.71 -2.28 12.17
C ALA A 123 24.43 -3.02 11.04
N PRO A 124 25.47 -3.84 11.32
CA PRO A 124 26.21 -4.53 10.28
C PRO A 124 25.24 -5.35 9.44
N LYS A 125 25.04 -4.91 8.19
CA LYS A 125 24.11 -5.58 7.28
C LYS A 125 24.68 -6.97 7.01
N LYS A 126 24.08 -8.01 7.60
CA LYS A 126 24.42 -9.42 7.34
C LYS A 126 24.46 -9.63 5.82
N SER A 127 25.57 -10.17 5.29
CA SER A 127 25.78 -10.24 3.84
C SER A 127 24.76 -11.18 3.20
N LEU A 128 24.46 -10.99 1.91
CA LEU A 128 23.56 -11.90 1.20
C LEU A 128 24.11 -13.34 1.21
N ILE A 129 25.44 -13.50 1.21
CA ILE A 129 26.10 -14.79 1.34
C ILE A 129 25.74 -15.44 2.67
N ASP A 130 25.79 -14.70 3.78
CA ASP A 130 25.44 -15.21 5.11
C ASP A 130 23.93 -15.45 5.29
N ARG A 131 23.08 -14.71 4.57
CA ARG A 131 21.62 -14.91 4.63
C ARG A 131 21.19 -16.18 3.91
N TYR A 132 21.85 -16.50 2.80
CA TYR A 132 21.53 -17.67 1.98
C TYR A 132 22.46 -18.86 2.24
N ASN A 133 23.31 -18.79 3.27
CA ASN A 133 24.29 -19.82 3.64
C ASN A 133 25.18 -20.25 2.45
N LEU A 134 25.65 -19.29 1.65
CA LEU A 134 26.43 -19.53 0.43
C LEU A 134 27.95 -19.57 0.64
N GLN A 135 28.42 -19.58 1.89
CA GLN A 135 29.84 -19.53 2.23
C GLN A 135 30.66 -20.66 1.58
N ASP A 136 30.17 -21.90 1.60
CA ASP A 136 30.88 -23.05 1.02
C ASP A 136 31.04 -22.94 -0.50
N ARG A 137 30.02 -22.39 -1.18
CA ARG A 137 30.03 -22.17 -2.64
C ARG A 137 30.91 -21.01 -3.09
N VAL A 138 31.27 -20.10 -2.18
CA VAL A 138 32.25 -19.04 -2.44
C VAL A 138 33.68 -19.59 -2.36
N VAL A 139 33.93 -20.55 -1.48
CA VAL A 139 35.26 -21.14 -1.25
C VAL A 139 35.65 -22.10 -2.40
N GLN A 140 34.68 -22.81 -2.98
CA GLN A 140 34.86 -23.57 -4.22
C GLN A 140 34.13 -22.89 -5.38
N PRO A 141 34.76 -21.94 -6.08
CA PRO A 141 34.20 -21.43 -7.32
C PRO A 141 34.18 -22.57 -8.35
N GLY A 142 32.99 -23.08 -8.64
CA GLY A 142 32.75 -23.92 -9.82
C GLY A 142 33.03 -23.13 -11.12
N PRO A 143 32.94 -23.80 -12.29
CA PRO A 143 33.24 -23.18 -13.59
C PRO A 143 32.46 -21.87 -13.76
N LEU A 144 33.12 -20.87 -14.35
CA LEU A 144 32.64 -19.51 -14.55
C LEU A 144 31.19 -19.52 -15.07
N ILE A 145 30.23 -19.15 -14.22
CA ILE A 145 28.81 -19.17 -14.55
C ILE A 145 28.57 -18.01 -15.54
N SER A 146 28.36 -18.35 -16.80
CA SER A 146 28.06 -17.41 -17.89
C SER A 146 26.75 -16.66 -17.62
N GLU A 147 26.74 -15.34 -17.89
CA GLU A 147 25.61 -14.42 -17.62
C GLU A 147 24.29 -14.86 -18.29
N GLU A 148 24.40 -15.62 -19.38
CA GLU A 148 23.28 -16.17 -20.15
C GLU A 148 22.49 -17.25 -19.39
N GLU A 149 23.14 -17.96 -18.46
CA GLU A 149 22.53 -19.07 -17.69
C GLU A 149 21.76 -18.55 -16.47
N VAL A 150 22.25 -17.48 -15.84
CA VAL A 150 21.63 -16.84 -14.66
C VAL A 150 20.30 -16.17 -15.01
N GLY A 151 20.18 -15.65 -16.23
CA GLY A 151 19.00 -14.94 -16.75
C GLY A 151 18.14 -15.71 -17.76
N GLY A 152 18.53 -16.94 -18.13
CA GLY A 152 17.85 -17.73 -19.18
C GLY A 152 16.37 -18.00 -18.92
N LYS A 153 15.62 -18.42 -19.97
CA LYS A 153 14.17 -18.66 -19.88
C LYS A 153 13.82 -19.53 -18.67
N ALA A 154 13.01 -18.99 -17.76
CA ALA A 154 12.53 -19.72 -16.59
C ALA A 154 11.61 -20.86 -17.06
N VAL A 155 12.06 -22.10 -16.95
CA VAL A 155 11.17 -23.26 -17.10
C VAL A 155 10.41 -23.39 -15.79
N TRP A 156 9.09 -23.30 -15.88
CA TRP A 156 8.20 -23.44 -14.74
C TRP A 156 8.05 -24.93 -14.42
N GLU A 157 8.69 -25.39 -13.35
CA GLU A 157 8.62 -26.79 -12.91
C GLU A 157 7.20 -27.19 -12.52
N ASP A 158 6.81 -28.45 -12.79
CA ASP A 158 5.44 -28.94 -12.57
C ASP A 158 5.06 -29.07 -11.08
N SER A 159 6.02 -29.38 -10.20
CA SER A 159 5.76 -29.52 -8.76
C SER A 159 6.22 -28.30 -7.95
N SER A 160 5.48 -27.99 -6.88
CA SER A 160 5.79 -26.86 -5.99
C SER A 160 7.20 -26.96 -5.40
N GLU A 161 7.58 -28.15 -4.94
CA GLU A 161 8.87 -28.39 -4.31
C GLU A 161 10.04 -28.21 -5.28
N LYS A 162 9.92 -28.71 -6.52
CA LYS A 162 10.93 -28.51 -7.57
C LYS A 162 11.04 -27.03 -7.97
N ARG A 163 9.91 -26.32 -8.01
CA ARG A 163 9.89 -24.89 -8.30
C ARG A 163 10.57 -24.06 -7.21
N GLU A 164 10.34 -24.40 -5.94
CA GLU A 164 11.04 -23.74 -4.85
C GLU A 164 12.54 -24.00 -4.90
N ALA A 165 12.96 -25.24 -5.18
CA ALA A 165 14.36 -25.61 -5.32
C ALA A 165 15.03 -24.85 -6.48
N SER A 166 14.39 -24.78 -7.65
CA SER A 166 14.94 -24.07 -8.81
C SER A 166 15.04 -22.56 -8.58
N LEU A 167 14.07 -21.96 -7.89
CA LEU A 167 14.12 -20.54 -7.51
C LEU A 167 15.22 -20.25 -6.48
N LYS A 168 15.44 -21.14 -5.51
CA LYS A 168 16.52 -21.02 -4.53
C LYS A 168 17.89 -21.10 -5.21
N GLU A 169 18.08 -22.07 -6.10
CA GLU A 169 19.32 -22.26 -6.85
C GLU A 169 19.63 -21.04 -7.74
N ARG A 170 18.65 -20.53 -8.49
CA ARG A 170 18.82 -19.32 -9.30
C ARG A 170 19.19 -18.09 -8.46
N LYS A 171 18.55 -17.91 -7.31
CA LYS A 171 18.90 -16.82 -6.38
C LYS A 171 20.35 -16.94 -5.90
N ALA A 172 20.79 -18.15 -5.58
CA ALA A 172 22.17 -18.41 -5.17
C ALA A 172 23.17 -18.06 -6.29
N GLN A 173 22.93 -18.51 -7.52
CA GLN A 173 23.76 -18.20 -8.68
C GLN A 173 23.85 -16.70 -8.94
N MET A 174 22.73 -15.98 -8.89
CA MET A 174 22.69 -14.53 -9.07
C MET A 174 23.53 -13.79 -8.02
N ILE A 175 23.47 -14.22 -6.76
CA ILE A 175 24.27 -13.61 -5.68
C ILE A 175 25.77 -13.82 -5.90
N LEU A 176 26.17 -15.01 -6.35
CA LEU A 176 27.57 -15.32 -6.65
C LEU A 176 28.08 -14.51 -7.85
N ALA A 177 27.32 -14.44 -8.95
CA ALA A 177 27.66 -13.64 -10.12
C ALA A 177 27.77 -12.14 -9.78
N ALA A 178 26.83 -11.61 -8.98
CA ALA A 178 26.87 -10.23 -8.52
C ALA A 178 28.12 -9.94 -7.67
N ARG A 179 28.55 -10.88 -6.82
CA ARG A 179 29.79 -10.75 -6.04
C ARG A 179 31.02 -10.70 -6.95
N GLN A 180 31.11 -11.60 -7.93
CA GLN A 180 32.22 -11.61 -8.89
C GLN A 180 32.31 -10.29 -9.66
N ARG A 181 31.16 -9.77 -10.14
CA ARG A 181 31.09 -8.47 -10.82
C ARG A 181 31.53 -7.31 -9.91
N MET A 182 31.11 -7.31 -8.66
CA MET A 182 31.50 -6.29 -7.69
C MET A 182 33.03 -6.28 -7.48
N LEU A 183 33.64 -7.46 -7.34
CA LEU A 183 35.10 -7.58 -7.18
C LEU A 183 35.85 -7.08 -8.41
N ALA A 184 35.40 -7.43 -9.62
CA ALA A 184 35.98 -6.93 -10.87
C ALA A 184 35.88 -5.40 -11.00
N GLN A 185 34.73 -4.82 -10.62
CA GLN A 185 34.54 -3.36 -10.61
C GLN A 185 35.42 -2.65 -9.58
N GLN A 186 35.58 -3.23 -8.38
CA GLN A 186 36.48 -2.68 -7.36
C GLN A 186 37.93 -2.66 -7.83
N GLN A 187 38.42 -3.73 -8.45
CA GLN A 187 39.78 -3.80 -9.00
C GLN A 187 40.00 -2.76 -10.11
N LYS A 188 39.00 -2.58 -10.99
CA LYS A 188 39.06 -1.56 -12.05
C LYS A 188 39.08 -0.14 -11.49
N ASN A 189 38.27 0.15 -10.47
CA ASN A 189 38.24 1.48 -9.84
C ASN A 189 39.46 1.76 -8.96
N SER A 190 40.13 0.74 -8.42
CA SER A 190 41.38 0.92 -7.67
C SER A 190 42.63 1.04 -8.57
N SER A 191 42.50 0.80 -9.87
CA SER A 191 43.60 0.87 -10.86
C SER A 191 43.49 2.07 -11.81
N SER A 192 42.49 2.95 -11.62
CA SER A 192 42.37 4.29 -12.24
C SER A 192 42.58 5.37 -11.20
#